data_AF-A0A2N7JJA1-F1
#
_entry.id   AF-A0A2N7JJA1-F1
#
_cell.length_a   1.000
_cell.length_b   1.000
_cell.length_c   1.000
_cell.angle_alpha   90.00
_cell.angle_beta   90.00
_cell.angle_gamma   90.00
#
_symmetry.space_group_name_H-M   'P 1'
#
loop_
_entity.id
_entity.type
_entity.pdbx_description
1 polymer ?
#
loop_
_entity_poly.entity_id
_entity_poly.type
_entity_poly.pdbx_seq_one_letter_code
_entity_poly.pdbx_strand_id
1 'polypeptide(L)'
;MNSRHSLIFGCCAALLLSGCLTDTSRPFEVPQLVLFKGMYENADNDSYLLFESGQVTYQTTNNTVTRTYRVEDDLISIKLNSANSRVDPGLVMRIQHEGAVLTCNRCPAMQLSNVWTRVEKPLGDSFY
;
A
#
# COMPACT_ATOMS: atom_id res chain seq x y z
N MET A 1 -49.82 -58.12 -2.50
CA MET A 1 -49.04 -56.93 -2.10
C MET A 1 -47.58 -57.35 -2.05
N ASN A 2 -46.84 -57.17 -3.16
CA ASN A 2 -45.97 -56.01 -3.50
C ASN A 2 -44.55 -56.18 -2.88
N SER A 3 -43.40 -56.00 -3.53
CA SER A 3 -42.89 -56.03 -4.92
C SER A 3 -41.36 -56.05 -4.76
N ARG A 4 -40.63 -56.74 -5.65
CA ARG A 4 -39.15 -56.76 -5.70
C ARG A 4 -38.65 -55.65 -6.64
N HIS A 5 -37.66 -54.84 -6.24
CA HIS A 5 -36.64 -54.20 -7.11
C HIS A 5 -35.43 -53.80 -6.21
N SER A 6 -34.29 -54.50 -6.28
CA SER A 6 -33.11 -54.24 -7.15
C SER A 6 -32.29 -52.98 -6.80
N LEU A 7 -31.16 -53.23 -6.14
CA LEU A 7 -29.78 -52.84 -6.49
C LEU A 7 -29.48 -51.45 -7.11
N ILE A 8 -28.48 -50.82 -6.47
CA ILE A 8 -27.52 -49.81 -6.99
C ILE A 8 -28.00 -48.35 -7.03
N PHE A 9 -27.49 -47.56 -6.08
CA PHE A 9 -26.85 -46.25 -6.32
C PHE A 9 -26.20 -45.84 -4.99
N GLY A 10 -24.89 -45.67 -4.85
CA GLY A 10 -24.01 -44.96 -5.77
C GLY A 10 -23.50 -43.72 -5.03
N CYS A 11 -22.30 -43.85 -4.45
CA CYS A 11 -21.27 -42.82 -4.35
C CYS A 11 -21.75 -41.35 -4.32
N CYS A 12 -22.02 -40.77 -3.15
CA CYS A 12 -22.26 -39.33 -3.01
C CYS A 12 -21.73 -38.75 -1.67
N ALA A 13 -20.57 -39.22 -1.20
CA ALA A 13 -19.90 -38.67 -0.02
C ALA A 13 -18.66 -37.81 -0.35
N ALA A 14 -18.57 -37.25 -1.55
CA ALA A 14 -17.34 -36.61 -2.05
C ALA A 14 -17.49 -35.14 -2.51
N LEU A 15 -18.54 -34.40 -2.09
CA LEU A 15 -18.78 -33.05 -2.64
C LEU A 15 -18.68 -31.87 -1.65
N LEU A 16 -18.22 -32.06 -0.42
CA LEU A 16 -18.07 -30.94 0.55
C LEU A 16 -16.64 -30.45 0.76
N LEU A 17 -15.70 -30.83 -0.13
CA LEU A 17 -14.34 -30.28 -0.16
C LEU A 17 -14.18 -29.30 -1.34
N SER A 18 -15.16 -28.41 -1.56
CA SER A 18 -14.86 -27.17 -2.26
C SER A 18 -14.06 -26.27 -1.31
N GLY A 19 -12.76 -26.57 -1.16
CA GLY A 19 -11.82 -25.61 -0.61
C GLY A 19 -11.86 -24.38 -1.50
N CYS A 20 -12.19 -23.22 -0.92
CA CYS A 20 -12.01 -21.94 -1.59
C CYS A 20 -10.52 -21.85 -1.93
N LEU A 21 -10.16 -22.06 -3.20
CA LEU A 21 -8.84 -21.72 -3.72
C LEU A 21 -8.71 -20.22 -3.53
N THR A 22 -8.13 -19.82 -2.41
CA THR A 22 -7.69 -18.45 -2.21
C THR A 22 -6.67 -18.20 -3.29
N ASP A 23 -7.05 -17.37 -4.26
CA ASP A 23 -6.23 -16.96 -5.38
C ASP A 23 -4.93 -16.34 -4.87
N THR A 24 -3.85 -17.12 -4.84
CA THR A 24 -2.52 -16.70 -4.38
C THR A 24 -1.75 -15.91 -5.45
N SER A 25 -2.37 -15.56 -6.57
CA SER A 25 -1.70 -14.84 -7.66
C SER A 25 -1.38 -13.38 -7.31
N ARG A 26 -1.94 -12.85 -6.22
CA ARG A 26 -1.63 -11.51 -5.71
C ARG A 26 -0.77 -11.63 -4.46
N PRO A 27 0.36 -10.89 -4.37
CA PRO A 27 1.13 -10.80 -3.15
C PRO A 27 0.20 -10.46 -1.98
N PHE A 28 0.33 -11.16 -0.86
CA PHE A 28 -0.41 -10.86 0.36
C PHE A 28 -0.07 -9.42 0.81
N GLU A 29 -0.94 -8.47 0.48
CA GLU A 29 -0.79 -7.10 0.92
C GLU A 29 -1.30 -7.01 2.36
N VAL A 30 -0.41 -6.70 3.28
CA VAL A 30 -0.79 -6.46 4.68
C VAL A 30 -1.87 -5.36 4.68
N PRO A 31 -3.06 -5.55 5.29
CA PRO A 31 -4.20 -4.64 5.17
C PRO A 31 -3.88 -3.17 5.45
N GLN A 32 -2.95 -2.92 6.38
CA GLN A 32 -2.49 -1.59 6.77
C GLN A 32 -1.62 -0.90 5.71
N LEU A 33 -0.97 -1.67 4.83
CA LEU A 33 -0.23 -1.14 3.68
C LEU A 33 -1.17 -0.62 2.57
N VAL A 34 -2.46 -0.96 2.59
CA VAL A 34 -3.39 -0.61 1.50
C VAL A 34 -3.96 0.81 1.66
N LEU A 35 -4.16 1.26 2.90
CA LEU A 35 -4.91 2.50 3.18
C LEU A 35 -4.25 3.75 2.59
N PHE A 36 -2.91 3.82 2.62
CA PHE A 36 -2.17 5.02 2.22
C PHE A 36 -1.42 4.90 0.88
N LYS A 37 -1.46 3.76 0.18
CA LYS A 37 -0.79 3.62 -1.12
C LYS A 37 -1.33 4.63 -2.14
N GLY A 38 -0.47 5.20 -2.96
CA GLY A 38 -0.87 6.13 -4.02
C GLY A 38 -0.05 7.41 -4.04
N MET A 39 -0.56 8.37 -4.81
CA MET A 39 0.07 9.67 -5.01
C MET A 39 -0.48 10.69 -4.02
N TYR A 40 0.39 11.53 -3.51
CA TYR A 40 0.04 12.65 -2.66
C TYR A 40 0.68 13.92 -3.19
N GLU A 41 -0.06 15.01 -3.15
CA GLU A 41 0.41 16.33 -3.58
C GLU A 41 0.44 17.29 -2.40
N ASN A 42 1.32 18.28 -2.53
CA ASN A 42 1.30 19.44 -1.66
C ASN A 42 0.27 20.46 -2.17
N ALA A 43 -0.50 21.06 -1.29
CA ALA A 43 -1.45 22.11 -1.67
C ALA A 43 -0.76 23.40 -2.13
N ASP A 44 0.47 23.64 -1.68
CA ASP A 44 1.19 24.89 -1.93
C ASP A 44 2.08 24.86 -3.18
N ASN A 45 2.40 23.68 -3.73
CA ASN A 45 3.24 23.54 -4.91
C ASN A 45 3.03 22.20 -5.64
N ASP A 46 3.53 22.08 -6.87
CA ASP A 46 3.42 20.87 -7.71
C ASP A 46 4.30 19.69 -7.26
N SER A 47 4.75 19.68 -5.98
CA SER A 47 5.53 18.55 -5.45
C SER A 47 4.62 17.39 -5.12
N TYR A 48 5.12 16.17 -5.36
CA TYR A 48 4.38 14.95 -5.04
C TYR A 48 5.22 13.88 -4.33
N LEU A 49 4.51 13.00 -3.62
CA LEU A 49 5.01 11.74 -3.08
C LEU A 49 4.24 10.59 -3.74
N LEU A 50 4.95 9.57 -4.20
CA LEU A 50 4.34 8.34 -4.71
C LEU A 50 4.73 7.16 -3.83
N PHE A 51 3.75 6.57 -3.14
CA PHE A 51 3.92 5.35 -2.35
C PHE A 51 3.46 4.14 -3.15
N GLU A 52 4.41 3.30 -3.56
CA GLU A 52 4.15 2.10 -4.36
C GLU A 52 5.18 1.01 -4.03
N SER A 53 4.73 -0.24 -3.91
CA SER A 53 5.61 -1.40 -3.76
C SER A 53 6.66 -1.31 -2.62
N GLY A 54 6.29 -0.68 -1.49
CA GLY A 54 7.19 -0.52 -0.34
C GLY A 54 8.26 0.56 -0.52
N GLN A 55 8.15 1.37 -1.58
CA GLN A 55 9.03 2.49 -1.88
C GLN A 55 8.25 3.79 -1.97
N VAL A 56 8.90 4.87 -1.57
CA VAL A 56 8.43 6.23 -1.75
C VAL A 56 9.34 6.93 -2.74
N THR A 57 8.74 7.54 -3.75
CA THR A 57 9.41 8.42 -4.71
C THR A 57 8.97 9.85 -4.48
N TYR A 58 9.93 10.76 -4.39
CA TYR A 58 9.67 12.18 -4.20
C TYR A 58 10.67 13.04 -4.97
N GLN A 59 10.22 14.22 -5.38
CA GLN A 59 11.07 15.20 -6.04
C GLN A 59 11.74 16.12 -5.00
N THR A 60 13.01 16.36 -5.20
CA THR A 60 13.78 17.43 -4.53
C THR A 60 14.13 18.48 -5.57
N THR A 61 14.60 19.65 -5.14
CA THR A 61 14.99 20.77 -6.02
C THR A 61 15.89 20.36 -7.20
N ASN A 62 16.72 19.32 -7.04
CA ASN A 62 17.73 18.93 -8.03
C ASN A 62 17.54 17.52 -8.60
N ASN A 63 16.74 16.65 -7.99
CA ASN A 63 16.68 15.23 -8.34
C ASN A 63 15.38 14.57 -7.87
N THR A 64 15.03 13.47 -8.53
CA THR A 64 14.03 12.51 -8.02
C THR A 64 14.72 11.48 -7.14
N VAL A 65 14.17 11.23 -5.96
CA VAL A 65 14.73 10.31 -4.97
C VAL A 65 13.73 9.21 -4.68
N THR A 66 14.19 7.96 -4.73
CA THR A 66 13.42 6.79 -4.30
C THR A 66 14.04 6.17 -3.05
N ARG A 67 13.20 5.86 -2.06
CA ARG A 67 13.60 5.29 -0.77
C ARG A 67 12.65 4.19 -0.34
N THR A 68 13.16 3.24 0.44
CA THR A 68 12.31 2.27 1.13
C THR A 68 11.71 2.91 2.37
N TYR A 69 10.47 2.52 2.67
CA TYR A 69 9.78 2.94 3.88
C TYR A 69 9.35 1.73 4.71
N ARG A 70 9.07 1.96 5.99
CA ARG A 70 8.45 1.01 6.91
C ARG A 70 7.19 1.62 7.48
N VAL A 71 6.20 0.77 7.75
CA VAL A 71 4.93 1.20 8.34
C VAL A 71 4.77 0.50 9.68
N GLU A 72 4.55 1.30 10.72
CA GLU A 72 4.30 0.87 12.08
C GLU A 72 3.09 1.68 12.57
N ASP A 73 1.97 1.01 12.80
CA ASP A 73 0.67 1.64 13.10
C ASP A 73 0.29 2.73 12.07
N ASP A 74 0.12 3.98 12.50
CA ASP A 74 -0.19 5.11 11.64
C ASP A 74 1.08 5.87 11.19
N LEU A 75 2.28 5.32 11.40
CA LEU A 75 3.55 5.97 11.09
C LEU A 75 4.26 5.32 9.90
N ILE A 76 4.68 6.15 8.95
CA ILE A 76 5.53 5.78 7.83
C ILE A 76 6.93 6.33 8.09
N SER A 77 7.90 5.44 8.27
CA SER A 77 9.31 5.79 8.48
C SER A 77 10.11 5.60 7.19
N ILE A 78 10.70 6.67 6.68
CA ILE A 78 11.50 6.71 5.45
C ILE A 78 12.96 6.90 5.83
N LYS A 79 13.79 5.91 5.56
CA LYS A 79 15.22 5.97 5.89
C LYS A 79 15.95 6.95 4.98
N LEU A 80 16.63 7.92 5.59
CA LEU A 80 17.58 8.79 4.90
C LEU A 80 18.97 8.13 4.91
N ASN A 81 19.74 8.32 3.84
CA ASN A 81 21.15 7.89 3.75
C ASN A 81 22.03 8.81 4.59
N SER A 82 21.82 8.82 5.91
CA SER A 82 22.74 9.46 6.86
C SER A 82 23.88 8.49 7.18
N ALA A 83 25.12 8.98 7.15
CA ALA A 83 26.30 8.23 7.57
C ALA A 83 26.24 7.76 9.05
N ASN A 84 25.33 8.33 9.85
CA ASN A 84 25.03 7.92 11.22
C ASN A 84 23.66 7.20 11.28
N SER A 85 23.65 5.95 10.82
CA SER A 85 22.46 5.07 10.75
C SER A 85 21.89 4.64 12.12
N ARG A 86 22.49 5.07 13.24
CA ARG A 86 22.14 4.63 14.59
C ARG A 86 21.23 5.57 15.39
N VAL A 87 20.95 6.80 14.90
CA VAL A 87 20.34 7.84 15.76
C VAL A 87 19.05 8.45 15.21
N ASP A 88 18.74 8.38 13.91
CA ASP A 88 17.56 9.06 13.37
C ASP A 88 16.81 8.19 12.34
N PRO A 89 15.51 7.88 12.55
CA PRO A 89 14.71 7.08 11.61
C PRO A 89 14.56 7.72 10.23
N GLY A 90 15.00 8.98 10.05
CA GLY A 90 14.87 9.75 8.83
C GLY A 90 13.60 10.59 8.85
N LEU A 91 12.83 10.57 7.77
CA LEU A 91 11.54 11.25 7.69
C LEU A 91 10.45 10.35 8.26
N VAL A 92 9.65 10.89 9.19
CA VAL A 92 8.49 10.19 9.75
C VAL A 92 7.23 10.93 9.34
N MET A 93 6.34 10.22 8.65
CA MET A 93 5.01 10.70 8.27
C MET A 93 3.96 9.97 9.10
N ARG A 94 2.86 10.66 9.40
CA ARG A 94 1.70 10.10 10.08
C ARG A 94 0.52 10.06 9.12
N ILE A 95 -0.13 8.90 9.06
CA ILE A 95 -1.33 8.62 8.28
C ILE A 95 -2.52 9.22 9.03
N GLN A 96 -3.27 10.09 8.37
CA GLN A 96 -4.45 10.76 8.89
C GLN A 96 -5.65 10.46 8.01
N HIS A 97 -6.86 10.57 8.58
CA HIS A 97 -8.13 10.45 7.83
C HIS A 97 -8.15 9.20 6.93
N GLU A 98 -7.82 8.03 7.50
CA GLU A 98 -7.83 6.74 6.79
C GLU A 98 -6.93 6.69 5.53
N GLY A 99 -5.88 7.52 5.49
CA GLY A 99 -4.96 7.59 4.35
C GLY A 99 -5.28 8.69 3.34
N ALA A 100 -6.25 9.56 3.61
CA ALA A 100 -6.51 10.72 2.76
C ALA A 100 -5.44 11.83 2.93
N VAL A 101 -4.80 11.91 4.09
CA VAL A 101 -3.81 12.95 4.41
C VAL A 101 -2.60 12.34 5.09
N LEU A 102 -1.40 12.80 4.74
CA LEU A 102 -0.17 12.52 5.48
C LEU A 102 0.38 13.80 6.08
N THR A 103 0.77 13.73 7.35
CA THR A 103 1.46 14.83 8.03
C THR A 103 2.89 14.43 8.33
N CYS A 104 3.84 15.34 8.11
CA CYS A 104 5.27 15.09 8.30
C CYS A 104 5.85 16.10 9.28
N ASN A 105 6.50 15.62 10.34
CA ASN A 105 7.01 16.48 11.42
C ASN A 105 8.34 17.20 11.08
N ARG A 106 9.14 16.64 10.16
CA ARG A 106 10.50 17.10 9.85
C ARG A 106 10.74 17.38 8.36
N CYS A 107 9.71 17.29 7.53
CA CYS A 107 9.80 17.56 6.09
C CYS A 107 10.33 18.97 5.76
N PRO A 108 10.00 20.04 6.51
CA PRO A 108 10.53 21.38 6.22
C PRO A 108 12.05 21.48 6.32
N ALA A 109 12.68 20.69 7.21
CA ALA A 109 14.14 20.64 7.31
C ALA A 109 14.79 20.09 6.02
N MET A 110 14.01 19.37 5.21
CA MET A 110 14.39 18.81 3.90
C MET A 110 13.74 19.56 2.73
N GLN A 111 13.17 20.75 2.97
CA GLN A 111 12.44 21.55 1.97
C GLN A 111 11.22 20.83 1.37
N LEU A 112 10.61 19.93 2.13
CA LEU A 112 9.39 19.20 1.80
C LEU A 112 8.19 19.76 2.60
N SER A 113 6.97 19.53 2.11
CA SER A 113 5.75 19.97 2.80
C SER A 113 5.49 19.22 4.11
N ASN A 114 4.85 19.90 5.05
CA ASN A 114 4.34 19.29 6.28
C ASN A 114 3.06 18.47 6.05
N VAL A 115 2.29 18.78 5.01
CA VAL A 115 0.98 18.20 4.76
C VAL A 115 0.90 17.75 3.31
N TRP A 116 0.39 16.55 3.10
CA TRP A 116 0.26 15.91 1.80
C TRP A 116 -1.13 15.33 1.66
N THR A 117 -1.81 15.63 0.57
CA THR A 117 -3.19 15.19 0.34
C THR A 117 -3.20 14.14 -0.74
N ARG A 118 -3.90 13.04 -0.51
CA ARG A 118 -4.01 11.95 -1.48
C ARG A 118 -4.77 12.46 -2.70
N VAL A 119 -4.23 12.14 -3.86
CA VAL A 119 -4.86 12.43 -5.15
C VAL A 119 -5.01 11.13 -5.93
N GLU A 120 -6.02 11.07 -6.77
CA GLU A 120 -6.10 10.01 -7.76
C GLU A 120 -4.91 10.20 -8.70
N LYS A 121 -4.05 9.18 -8.80
CA LYS A 121 -2.98 9.18 -9.81
C LYS A 121 -3.68 9.40 -11.14
N PRO A 122 -3.37 10.45 -11.92
CA PRO A 122 -3.96 10.61 -13.22
C PRO A 122 -3.68 9.30 -13.95
N LEU A 123 -4.77 8.61 -14.34
CA LEU A 123 -4.69 7.50 -15.27
C LEU A 123 -4.01 8.13 -16.48
N GLY A 124 -2.70 7.93 -16.61
CA GLY A 124 -1.96 8.44 -17.74
C GLY A 124 -2.76 8.02 -18.95
N ASP A 125 -3.22 9.01 -19.72
CA ASP A 125 -4.07 8.78 -20.87
C ASP A 125 -3.52 7.56 -21.58
N SER A 126 -4.34 6.51 -21.64
CA SER A 126 -4.06 5.36 -22.49
C SER A 126 -4.01 5.92 -23.90
N PHE A 127 -2.83 6.37 -24.32
CA PHE A 127 -2.56 6.71 -25.70
C PHE A 127 -2.80 5.43 -26.48
N TYR A 128 -3.91 5.45 -27.22
CA TYR A 128 -4.37 4.45 -28.18
C TYR A 128 -3.26 4.02 -29.13
#